data_AF-A0A968LAE6-F1
#
_entry.id   AF-A0A968LAE6-F1
#
_cell.length_a   1.000
_cell.length_b   1.000
_cell.length_c   1.000
_cell.angle_alpha   90.00
_cell.angle_beta   90.00
_cell.angle_gamma   90.00
#
_symmetry.space_group_name_H-M   'P 1'
#
loop_
_entity.id
_entity.type
_entity.pdbx_description
1 polymer ?
#
loop_
_entity_poly.entity_id
_entity_poly.type
_entity_poly.pdbx_seq_one_letter_code
_entity_poly.pdbx_strand_id
1 'polypeptide(L)' 'MLMVAKGAVLVLFALAGLLLGSREGTELFGLAFGVAFGIITTFSDQILRKMDFGTLIGGLIGLASGL' A
#
# COMPACT_ATOMS: atom_id res chain seq x y z
N MET A 1 -14.03 5.81 -15.65
CA MET A 1 -13.29 6.71 -14.73
C MET A 1 -12.63 5.96 -13.57
N LEU A 2 -13.37 5.12 -12.81
CA LEU A 2 -12.83 4.43 -11.63
C LEU A 2 -11.64 3.48 -11.92
N MET A 3 -11.65 2.72 -13.02
CA MET A 3 -10.51 1.87 -13.42
C MET A 3 -9.28 2.68 -13.83
N VAL A 4 -9.47 3.82 -14.52
CA VAL A 4 -8.36 4.69 -14.96
C VAL A 4 -7.68 5.33 -13.76
N ALA A 5 -8.45 5.78 -12.77
CA ALA A 5 -7.92 6.31 -11.52
C ALA A 5 -7.12 5.25 -10.73
N LYS A 6 -7.62 4.00 -10.68
CA LYS A 6 -6.90 2.89 -10.04
C LYS A 6 -5.58 2.57 -10.74
N GLY A 7 -5.57 2.56 -12.07
CA GLY A 7 -4.33 2.40 -12.84
C GLY A 7 -3.32 3.51 -12.57
N ALA A 8 -3.77 4.77 -12.52
CA ALA A 8 -2.92 5.91 -12.21
C ALA A 8 -2.30 5.83 -10.81
N VAL A 9 -3.08 5.43 -9.80
CA VAL A 9 -2.58 5.22 -8.42
C VAL A 9 -1.49 4.16 -8.40
N LEU A 10 -1.68 3.05 -9.10
CA LEU A 10 -0.72 1.95 -9.14
C LEU A 10 0.60 2.37 -9.81
N VAL A 11 0.52 3.14 -10.90
CA VAL A 11 1.69 3.73 -11.57
C VAL A 11 2.42 4.72 -10.66
N LEU A 12 1.69 5.61 -9.97
CA LEU A 12 2.28 6.58 -9.04
C LEU A 12 3.03 5.90 -7.89
N PHE A 13 2.44 4.86 -7.30
CA PHE A 13 3.07 4.11 -6.22
C PHE A 13 4.27 3.29 -6.69
N ALA A 14 4.22 2.70 -7.89
CA ALA A 14 5.37 2.01 -8.48
C ALA A 14 6.54 2.98 -8.75
N LEU A 15 6.26 4.18 -9.28
CA LEU A 15 7.27 5.22 -9.51
C LEU A 15 7.87 5.73 -8.19
N ALA A 16 7.03 5.97 -7.18
CA ALA A 16 7.50 6.39 -5.86
C ALA A 16 8.38 5.32 -5.19
N GLY A 17 7.98 4.05 -5.29
CA GLY A 17 8.77 2.92 -4.79
C GLY A 17 10.11 2.77 -5.52
N LEU A 18 10.11 2.92 -6.84
CA LEU A 18 11.34 2.89 -7.65
C LEU A 18 12.29 4.04 -7.29
N LEU A 19 11.77 5.26 -7.13
CA LEU A 19 12.56 6.41 -6.68
C LEU A 19 13.14 6.17 -5.28
N LEU A 20 12.36 5.63 -4.35
CA LEU A 20 12.84 5.29 -3.02
C LEU A 20 13.95 4.22 -3.07
N GLY A 21 13.72 3.15 -3.82
CA GLY A 21 14.70 2.07 -4.02
C GLY A 21 16.00 2.56 -4.65
N SER A 22 15.92 3.49 -5.61
CA SER A 22 17.12 4.08 -6.24
C SER A 22 17.97 4.90 -5.26
N ARG A 23 17.36 5.52 -4.24
CA ARG A 23 18.09 6.28 -3.22
C ARG A 23 18.84 5.38 -2.24
N GLU A 24 18.28 4.20 -1.96
CA GLU A 24 18.80 3.21 -1.03
C GLU A 24 19.69 2.15 -1.73
N GLY A 25 19.88 2.23 -3.05
CA GLY A 25 20.59 1.21 -3.83
C GLY A 25 19.85 -0.13 -3.94
N THR A 26 18.55 -0.15 -3.63
CA THR A 26 17.69 -1.34 -3.56
C THR A 26 16.48 -1.22 -4.50
N GLU A 27 16.73 -0.83 -5.75
CA GLU A 27 15.73 -0.52 -6.77
C GLU A 27 14.65 -1.59 -6.96
N LEU A 28 15.05 -2.86 -7.03
CA LEU A 28 14.12 -4.00 -7.16
C LEU A 28 13.19 -4.13 -5.95
N PHE A 29 13.71 -3.93 -4.74
CA PHE A 29 12.91 -3.98 -3.52
C PHE A 29 11.99 -2.76 -3.42
N GLY A 30 12.50 -1.56 -3.71
CA GLY A 30 11.69 -0.34 -3.74
C GLY A 30 10.53 -0.43 -4.73
N LEU A 31 10.77 -0.93 -5.94
CA LEU A 31 9.71 -1.19 -6.91
C LEU A 31 8.70 -2.21 -6.37
N ALA A 32 9.16 -3.34 -5.82
CA ALA A 32 8.28 -4.38 -5.29
C ALA A 32 7.37 -3.84 -4.17
N PHE A 33 7.93 -3.06 -3.23
CA PHE A 33 7.17 -2.40 -2.18
C PHE A 33 6.20 -1.36 -2.76
N GLY A 34 6.64 -0.53 -3.70
CA GLY A 34 5.78 0.45 -4.36
C GLY A 34 4.57 -0.20 -5.03
N VAL A 35 4.78 -1.28 -5.79
CA VAL A 35 3.69 -2.04 -6.41
C VAL A 35 2.77 -2.67 -5.36
N ALA A 36 3.32 -3.27 -4.30
CA ALA A 36 2.53 -3.85 -3.21
C ALA A 36 1.64 -2.79 -2.53
N PHE A 37 2.18 -1.62 -2.21
CA PHE A 37 1.41 -0.51 -1.65
C PHE A 37 0.34 -0.01 -2.62
N GLY A 38 0.67 0.14 -3.91
CA GLY A 38 -0.29 0.53 -4.93
C GLY A 38 -1.48 -0.44 -5.03
N ILE A 39 -1.23 -1.75 -4.94
CA ILE A 39 -2.28 -2.78 -4.88
C ILE A 39 -3.12 -2.60 -3.62
N ILE A 40 -2.49 -2.53 -2.44
CA ILE A 40 -3.20 -2.34 -1.16
C ILE A 40 -4.10 -1.11 -1.20
N THR A 41 -3.59 0.03 -1.67
CA THR A 41 -4.38 1.27 -1.81
C THR A 41 -5.54 1.09 -2.78
N THR A 42 -5.35 0.38 -3.88
CA THR A 42 -6.40 0.12 -4.89
C THR A 42 -7.56 -0.72 -4.36
N PHE A 43 -7.27 -1.64 -3.43
CA PHE A 43 -8.25 -2.55 -2.82
C PHE A 43 -8.66 -2.15 -1.40
N SER A 44 -8.08 -1.08 -0.85
CA SER A 44 -8.32 -0.60 0.52
C SER A 44 -9.80 -0.38 0.83
N ASP A 45 -10.56 0.21 -0.09
CA ASP A 45 -12.02 0.40 0.07
C ASP A 45 -12.76 -0.95 0.25
N GLN A 46 -12.34 -2.01 -0.44
CA GLN A 46 -12.94 -3.35 -0.28
C GLN A 46 -12.53 -4.00 1.03
N ILE A 47 -11.28 -3.78 1.47
CA ILE A 47 -10.78 -4.26 2.76
C ILE A 47 -11.56 -3.58 3.88
N LEU A 48 -11.65 -2.26 3.87
CA LEU A 48 -12.31 -1.45 4.89
C LEU A 48 -13.81 -1.77 5.00
N ARG A 49 -14.49 -2.08 3.89
CA ARG A 49 -15.91 -2.50 3.92
C ARG A 49 -16.14 -3.87 4.55
N LYS A 50 -15.13 -4.73 4.54
CA LYS A 50 -15.19 -6.09 5.12
C LYS A 50 -14.62 -6.15 6.54
N MET A 51 -13.93 -5.10 6.97
CA MET A 51 -13.25 -5.06 8.26
C MET A 51 -14.14 -4.37 9.28
N ASP A 52 -14.40 -5.05 10.39
CA ASP A 52 -15.08 -4.45 11.52
C ASP A 52 -14.18 -3.40 12.19
N PHE A 53 -14.78 -2.30 12.65
CA PHE A 53 -14.03 -1.16 13.20
C PHE A 53 -13.18 -1.58 14.42
N GLY A 54 -13.67 -2.56 15.20
CA GLY A 54 -12.95 -3.16 16.33
C GLY A 54 -11.70 -3.93 15.92
N THR A 55 -11.71 -4.59 14.76
CA THR A 55 -10.55 -5.32 14.23
C THR A 55 -9.47 -4.36 13.73
N LEU A 56 -9.88 -3.20 13.19
CA LEU A 56 -8.97 -2.17 12.70
C LEU A 56 -8.22 -1.50 13.87
N ILE A 57 -8.94 -1.15 14.95
CA ILE A 57 -8.35 -0.61 16.18
C ILE A 57 -7.52 -1.67 16.90
N GLY A 58 -8.02 -2.90 17.02
CA GLY A 58 -7.29 -4.01 17.63
C GLY A 58 -5.99 -4.34 16.90
N GLY A 59 -6.00 -4.30 15.56
CA GLY A 59 -4.81 -4.47 14.74
C GLY A 59 -3.81 -3.31 14.88
N LEU A 60 -4.27 -2.07 14.89
CA LEU A 60 -3.42 -0.89 15.11
C LEU A 60 -2.77 -0.90 16.50
N ILE A 61 -3.54 -1.21 17.54
CA ILE A 61 -3.02 -1.34 18.92
C ILE A 61 -2.06 -2.53 19.00
N GLY A 62 -2.40 -3.66 18.39
CA GLY A 62 -1.54 -4.85 18.32
C GLY A 62 -0.18 -4.54 17.71
N LEU A 63 -0.16 -3.96 16.50
CA LEU A 63 1.06 -3.54 15.82
C LEU A 63 1.84 -2.49 16.62
N ALA A 64 1.16 -1.51 17.23
CA ALA A 64 1.81 -0.50 18.08
C ALA A 64 2.39 -1.09 19.38
N SER A 65 1.83 -2.21 19.86
CA SER A 65 2.30 -2.93 21.04
C SER A 65 3.40 -3.96 20.74
N GLY A 66 3.81 -4.11 19.47
CA GLY A 66 4.94 -4.95 19.07
C GLY A 66 4.59 -6.36 18.61
N LEU A 67 3.36 -6.60 18.14
CA LEU A 67 3.07 -7.70 17.20
C LEU A 67 3.62 -7.40 15.81
#